data_AF-A0A955VXB4-F1
#
_entry.id   AF-A0A955VXB4-F1
#
_cell.length_a   1.000
_cell.length_b   1.000
_cell.length_c   1.000
_cell.angle_alpha   90.00
_cell.angle_beta   90.00
_cell.angle_gamma   90.00
#
_symmetry.space_group_name_H-M   'P 1'
#
loop_
_entity.id
_entity.type
_entity.pdbx_description
1 polymer ?
#
loop_
_entity_poly.entity_id
_entity_poly.type
_entity_poly.pdbx_seq_one_letter_code
_entity_poly.pdbx_strand_id
1 'polypeptide(L)'
;MARPRSSMAARTRAAVHAPDSARSRLLASQHGRALPAVVLGVDPGERSGWSLWTAGRLTDYGACSPYDSSDHQRVVRVALTEAADRGEPLVMATEDWGQRWRGLSGASSVMGARKLWERCLAAQQRDVRAIPAPHVVRVHVATWRAAFGGRVGMTTAEAKRWATRTCCRRHPRADIATRDHDIAEAILIGEWGTRARPVADVISSRVLREWAARS
;
A
#
# COMPACT_ATOMS: atom_id res chain seq x y z
N MET A 1 -46.26 -56.56 3.72
CA MET A 1 -45.22 -56.35 4.74
C MET A 1 -43.98 -55.80 4.06
N ALA A 2 -43.16 -54.87 4.56
CA ALA A 2 -43.23 -53.79 5.54
C ALA A 2 -41.91 -53.00 5.31
N ARG A 3 -41.93 -51.66 5.26
CA ARG A 3 -40.70 -50.83 5.28
C ARG A 3 -40.03 -50.91 6.68
N PRO A 4 -38.72 -50.60 6.80
CA PRO A 4 -38.28 -49.23 7.14
C PRO A 4 -37.06 -48.77 6.31
N ARG A 5 -36.99 -47.54 5.77
CA ARG A 5 -36.61 -46.24 6.39
C ARG A 5 -35.21 -46.21 7.03
N SER A 6 -34.25 -45.52 6.40
CA SER A 6 -33.85 -44.14 6.77
C SER A 6 -32.45 -43.77 6.27
N SER A 7 -32.34 -42.52 5.77
CA SER A 7 -31.19 -41.60 5.88
C SER A 7 -29.90 -42.00 5.14
N MET A 8 -29.12 -41.13 4.50
CA MET A 8 -28.88 -39.71 4.71
C MET A 8 -28.27 -39.15 3.42
N ALA A 9 -28.70 -37.95 3.04
CA ALA A 9 -28.14 -37.23 1.90
C ALA A 9 -26.65 -36.90 2.13
N ALA A 10 -25.75 -37.51 1.36
CA ALA A 10 -24.39 -37.03 1.20
C ALA A 10 -24.36 -36.10 -0.02
N ARG A 11 -24.80 -34.86 0.17
CA ARG A 11 -24.43 -33.77 -0.73
C ARG A 11 -22.95 -33.50 -0.51
N THR A 12 -22.11 -33.97 -1.41
CA THR A 12 -20.70 -33.60 -1.49
C THR A 12 -20.65 -32.10 -1.82
N ARG A 13 -20.65 -31.25 -0.78
CA ARG A 13 -20.25 -29.85 -0.91
C ARG A 13 -18.81 -29.86 -1.39
N ALA A 14 -18.58 -29.31 -2.58
CA ALA A 14 -17.26 -28.91 -3.02
C ALA A 14 -16.62 -28.11 -1.87
N ALA A 15 -15.54 -28.65 -1.32
CA ALA A 15 -14.73 -27.95 -0.35
C ALA A 15 -14.17 -26.71 -1.03
N VAL A 16 -14.64 -25.55 -0.59
CA VAL A 16 -14.10 -24.25 -0.97
C VAL A 16 -12.65 -24.22 -0.46
N HIS A 17 -11.70 -24.49 -1.35
CA HIS A 17 -10.28 -24.29 -1.08
C HIS A 17 -9.96 -22.79 -0.96
N ALA A 18 -10.07 -22.21 0.23
CA ALA A 18 -9.36 -20.99 0.60
C ALA A 18 -9.40 -20.75 2.12
N PRO A 19 -8.39 -21.22 2.87
CA PRO A 19 -7.70 -20.31 3.78
C PRO A 19 -6.15 -20.42 3.75
N ASP A 20 -5.59 -21.43 3.06
CA ASP A 20 -4.15 -21.72 3.15
C ASP A 20 -3.24 -20.73 2.41
N SER A 21 -3.76 -20.02 1.41
CA SER A 21 -2.91 -19.18 0.55
C SER A 21 -2.51 -17.85 1.19
N ALA A 22 -3.36 -17.22 2.01
CA ALA A 22 -3.07 -15.92 2.62
C ALA A 22 -2.09 -16.05 3.80
N ARG A 23 -2.33 -17.02 4.69
CA ARG A 23 -1.44 -17.33 5.82
C ARG A 23 -0.06 -17.80 5.35
N SER A 24 -0.01 -18.66 4.33
CA SER A 24 1.26 -19.11 3.74
C SER A 24 2.01 -17.98 3.04
N ARG A 25 1.32 -17.07 2.34
CA ARG A 25 1.93 -15.87 1.75
C ARG A 25 2.46 -14.89 2.79
N LEU A 26 1.78 -14.77 3.93
CA LEU A 26 2.18 -13.89 5.02
C LEU A 26 3.40 -14.44 5.79
N LEU A 27 3.48 -15.75 6.02
CA LEU A 27 4.69 -16.40 6.54
C LEU A 27 5.86 -16.32 5.55
N ALA A 28 5.60 -16.46 4.24
CA ALA A 28 6.64 -16.31 3.22
C ALA A 28 7.22 -14.88 3.12
N SER A 29 6.46 -13.87 3.57
CA SER A 29 6.89 -12.45 3.57
C SER A 29 7.95 -12.13 4.63
N GLN A 30 8.03 -12.93 5.70
CA GLN A 30 9.08 -12.84 6.72
C GLN A 30 10.47 -13.22 6.18
N HIS A 31 10.55 -13.76 4.95
CA HIS A 31 11.77 -14.14 4.23
C HIS A 31 12.10 -13.19 3.05
N GLY A 32 11.62 -11.94 3.07
CA GLY A 32 11.97 -10.93 2.05
C GLY A 32 11.10 -10.97 0.77
N ARG A 33 10.03 -11.78 0.75
CA ARG A 33 9.02 -11.76 -0.32
C ARG A 33 8.03 -10.61 -0.11
N ALA A 34 7.45 -10.12 -1.20
CA ALA A 34 6.45 -9.06 -1.14
C ALA A 34 5.19 -9.53 -0.42
N LEU A 35 4.59 -8.63 0.36
CA LEU A 35 3.33 -8.83 1.06
C LEU A 35 2.18 -8.98 0.06
N PRO A 36 1.16 -9.82 0.35
CA PRO A 36 -0.03 -9.94 -0.50
C PRO A 36 -0.95 -8.74 -0.28
N ALA A 37 -0.53 -7.57 -0.76
CA ALA A 37 -1.25 -6.31 -0.65
C ALA A 37 -0.95 -5.42 -1.84
N VAL A 38 -1.92 -4.57 -2.18
CA VAL A 38 -1.68 -3.38 -2.99
C VAL A 38 -1.15 -2.29 -2.07
N VAL A 39 -0.03 -1.68 -2.45
CA VAL A 39 0.60 -0.60 -1.67
C VAL A 39 0.56 0.70 -2.47
N LEU A 40 -0.06 1.73 -1.89
CA LEU A 40 0.00 3.10 -2.36
C LEU A 40 1.07 3.84 -1.53
N GLY A 41 2.25 4.06 -2.11
CA GLY A 41 3.31 4.87 -1.51
C GLY A 41 3.04 6.35 -1.74
N VAL A 42 3.13 7.17 -0.70
CA VAL A 42 2.81 8.60 -0.73
C VAL A 42 3.92 9.42 -0.08
N ASP A 43 4.42 10.40 -0.83
CA ASP A 43 5.16 11.53 -0.29
C ASP A 43 4.27 12.78 -0.35
N PRO A 44 3.75 13.28 0.78
CA PRO A 44 2.90 14.47 0.82
C PRO A 44 3.68 15.80 0.72
N GLY A 45 4.89 15.78 0.16
CA GLY A 45 5.68 16.97 -0.18
C GLY A 45 4.98 17.94 -1.13
N GLU A 46 5.73 18.92 -1.65
CA GLU A 46 5.19 20.07 -2.40
C GLU A 46 4.38 19.65 -3.64
N ARG A 47 4.76 18.56 -4.29
CA ARG A 47 4.07 18.01 -5.46
C ARG A 47 3.34 16.70 -5.18
N SER A 48 3.17 16.33 -3.90
CA SER A 48 2.35 15.20 -3.47
C SER A 48 2.59 13.93 -4.31
N GLY A 49 3.81 13.41 -4.25
CA GLY A 49 4.24 12.23 -5.01
C GLY A 49 3.48 10.98 -4.60
N TRP A 50 3.21 10.10 -5.56
CA TRP A 50 2.58 8.81 -5.32
C TRP A 50 3.19 7.69 -6.17
N SER A 51 3.10 6.47 -5.68
CA SER A 51 3.45 5.26 -6.42
C SER A 51 2.49 4.12 -6.07
N LEU A 52 2.11 3.33 -7.06
CA LEU A 52 1.24 2.16 -6.90
C LEU A 52 2.05 0.89 -7.09
N TRP A 53 1.85 -0.04 -6.16
CA TRP A 53 2.59 -1.29 -6.11
C TRP A 53 1.65 -2.48 -5.96
N THR A 54 1.84 -3.47 -6.83
CA THR A 54 1.07 -4.70 -6.85
C THR A 54 2.02 -5.88 -6.82
N ALA A 55 1.82 -6.83 -5.89
CA ALA A 55 2.66 -8.02 -5.73
C ALA A 55 4.18 -7.72 -5.71
N GLY A 56 4.57 -6.60 -5.08
CA GLY A 56 5.97 -6.16 -4.99
C GLY A 56 6.55 -5.51 -6.24
N ARG A 57 5.71 -5.19 -7.23
CA ARG A 57 6.10 -4.52 -8.49
C ARG A 57 5.46 -3.16 -8.55
N LEU A 58 6.24 -2.16 -8.95
CA LEU A 58 5.73 -0.84 -9.30
C LEU A 58 4.82 -0.99 -10.52
N THR A 59 3.59 -0.50 -10.47
CA THR A 59 2.63 -0.56 -11.57
C THR A 59 2.36 0.82 -12.16
N ASP A 60 2.33 1.85 -11.32
CA ASP A 60 2.12 3.24 -11.74
C ASP A 60 2.75 4.21 -10.73
N TYR A 61 2.95 5.47 -11.12
CA TYR A 61 3.47 6.52 -10.25
C TYR A 61 3.24 7.90 -10.84
N GLY A 62 3.31 8.93 -10.00
CA GLY A 62 3.17 10.30 -10.44
C GLY A 62 3.22 11.30 -9.30
N ALA A 63 2.75 12.50 -9.59
CA ALA A 63 2.62 13.61 -8.65
C ALA A 63 1.22 14.22 -8.79
N CYS A 64 0.70 14.81 -7.72
CA CYS A 64 -0.59 15.49 -7.69
C CYS A 64 -0.42 16.90 -7.13
N SER A 65 -1.21 17.87 -7.56
CA SER A 65 -1.24 19.17 -6.88
C SER A 65 -1.71 18.97 -5.43
N PRO A 66 -0.97 19.43 -4.39
CA PRO A 66 -1.35 19.22 -2.99
C PRO A 66 -2.63 19.98 -2.60
N TYR A 67 -3.13 20.84 -3.49
CA TYR A 67 -4.35 21.64 -3.31
C TYR A 67 -5.54 21.07 -4.07
N ASP A 68 -5.33 20.11 -4.98
CA ASP A 68 -6.40 19.55 -5.79
C ASP A 68 -6.78 18.14 -5.32
N SER A 69 -7.99 18.02 -4.78
CA SER A 69 -8.53 16.74 -4.30
C SER A 69 -8.92 15.78 -5.43
N SER A 70 -9.16 16.26 -6.65
CA SER A 70 -9.69 15.44 -7.75
C SER A 70 -8.68 14.38 -8.19
N ASP A 71 -7.42 14.77 -8.36
CA ASP A 71 -6.32 13.86 -8.70
C ASP A 71 -6.04 12.85 -7.57
N HIS A 72 -6.06 13.30 -6.32
CA HIS A 72 -5.92 12.43 -5.15
C HIS A 72 -7.02 11.37 -5.12
N GLN A 73 -8.28 11.77 -5.34
CA GLN A 73 -9.42 10.84 -5.41
C GLN A 73 -9.28 9.85 -6.55
N ARG A 74 -8.83 10.31 -7.73
CA ARG A 74 -8.61 9.44 -8.89
C ARG A 74 -7.55 8.37 -8.60
N VAL A 75 -6.40 8.76 -8.06
CA VAL A 75 -5.32 7.81 -7.69
C VAL A 75 -5.80 6.82 -6.63
N VAL A 76 -6.45 7.31 -5.57
CA VAL A 76 -7.02 6.45 -4.53
C VAL A 76 -8.02 5.45 -5.11
N ARG A 77 -8.90 5.89 -6.01
CA ARG A 77 -9.90 5.03 -6.65
C ARG A 77 -9.24 3.92 -7.46
N VAL A 78 -8.22 4.25 -8.26
CA VAL A 78 -7.44 3.25 -9.01
C VAL A 78 -6.82 2.22 -8.07
N ALA A 79 -6.21 2.66 -6.96
CA ALA A 79 -5.61 1.76 -5.99
C ALA A 79 -6.64 0.85 -5.29
N LEU A 80 -7.83 1.37 -4.98
CA LEU A 80 -8.94 0.60 -4.41
C LEU A 80 -9.49 -0.44 -5.38
N THR A 81 -9.66 -0.07 -6.64
CA THR A 81 -10.11 -0.98 -7.71
C THR A 81 -9.09 -2.09 -7.93
N GLU A 82 -7.81 -1.75 -8.03
CA GLU A 82 -6.72 -2.73 -8.16
C GLU A 82 -6.69 -3.72 -6.98
N ALA A 83 -6.90 -3.23 -5.75
CA ALA A 83 -7.00 -4.07 -4.56
C ALA A 83 -8.23 -5.00 -4.61
N ALA A 84 -9.38 -4.48 -5.08
CA ALA A 84 -10.62 -5.22 -5.21
C ALA A 84 -10.53 -6.33 -6.25
N ASP A 85 -10.02 -6.03 -7.43
CA ASP A 85 -9.88 -6.99 -8.53
C ASP A 85 -8.97 -8.17 -8.16
N ARG A 86 -8.04 -7.94 -7.22
CA ARG A 86 -7.10 -8.95 -6.72
C ARG A 86 -7.57 -9.68 -5.47
N GLY A 87 -8.62 -9.19 -4.81
CA GLY A 87 -9.01 -9.65 -3.48
C GLY A 87 -7.90 -9.44 -2.43
N GLU A 88 -7.08 -8.42 -2.60
CA GLU A 88 -5.97 -8.08 -1.70
C GLU A 88 -6.31 -6.81 -0.90
N PRO A 89 -5.79 -6.63 0.33
CA PRO A 89 -5.94 -5.39 1.08
C PRO A 89 -5.16 -4.24 0.40
N LEU A 90 -5.70 -3.03 0.51
CA LEU A 90 -4.99 -1.80 0.18
C LEU A 90 -4.30 -1.23 1.42
N VAL A 91 -3.01 -0.91 1.30
CA VAL A 91 -2.24 -0.18 2.31
C VAL A 91 -1.66 1.09 1.70
N MET A 92 -1.98 2.24 2.29
CA MET A 92 -1.33 3.51 2.00
C MET A 92 -0.15 3.68 2.95
N ALA A 93 1.07 3.62 2.41
CA ALA A 93 2.30 3.95 3.14
C ALA A 93 2.63 5.42 2.88
N THR A 94 2.64 6.26 3.91
CA THR A 94 2.86 7.70 3.77
C THR A 94 3.95 8.20 4.71
N GLU A 95 4.77 9.14 4.25
CA GLU A 95 5.79 9.75 5.08
C GLU A 95 5.19 10.54 6.29
N ASP A 96 5.92 10.51 7.40
CA ASP A 96 5.70 11.34 8.58
C ASP A 96 7.00 11.98 9.04
N TRP A 97 7.06 13.32 8.99
CA TRP A 97 8.21 14.10 9.47
C TRP A 97 8.19 14.35 10.99
N GLY A 98 7.15 13.89 11.69
CA GLY A 98 7.04 13.99 13.15
C GLY A 98 6.94 15.43 13.68
N GLN A 99 7.18 15.61 14.98
CA GLN A 99 7.03 16.89 15.69
C GLN A 99 8.17 17.88 15.40
N ARG A 100 9.35 17.40 14.96
CA ARG A 100 10.56 18.22 14.76
C ARG A 100 10.44 19.27 13.66
N TRP A 101 9.45 19.15 12.78
CA TRP A 101 9.20 20.09 11.69
C TRP A 101 8.12 21.14 12.02
N ARG A 102 7.51 21.09 13.22
CA ARG A 102 6.57 22.13 13.67
C ARG A 102 7.30 23.47 13.76
N GLY A 103 6.80 24.47 13.03
CA GLY A 103 7.36 25.83 13.02
C GLY A 103 8.22 26.17 11.80
N LEU A 104 8.53 25.19 10.94
CA LEU A 104 9.17 25.46 9.65
C LEU A 104 8.12 25.86 8.61
N SER A 105 8.47 26.84 7.76
CA SER A 105 7.66 27.22 6.60
C SER A 105 7.40 25.99 5.72
N GLY A 106 6.13 25.67 5.47
CA GLY A 106 5.72 24.48 4.68
C GLY A 106 5.24 23.28 5.50
N ALA A 107 5.46 23.23 6.82
CA ALA A 107 4.98 22.10 7.64
C ALA A 107 3.44 21.97 7.63
N SER A 108 2.72 23.10 7.63
CA SER A 108 1.26 23.13 7.58
C SER A 108 0.70 22.67 6.23
N SER A 109 1.32 23.04 5.11
CA SER A 109 0.88 22.61 3.76
C SER A 109 1.09 21.12 3.58
N VAL A 110 2.23 20.61 4.04
CA VAL A 110 2.60 19.20 4.00
C VAL A 110 1.70 18.33 4.89
N MET A 111 1.42 18.76 6.12
CA MET A 111 0.42 18.10 6.97
C MET A 111 -0.99 18.15 6.35
N GLY A 112 -1.32 19.24 5.64
CA GLY A 112 -2.55 19.40 4.88
C GLY A 112 -2.66 18.40 3.74
N ALA A 113 -1.60 18.23 2.95
CA ALA A 113 -1.53 17.27 1.85
C ALA A 113 -1.68 15.82 2.34
N ARG A 114 -1.00 15.44 3.44
CA ARG A 114 -1.20 14.10 4.04
C ARG A 114 -2.65 13.88 4.48
N LYS A 115 -3.24 14.86 5.17
CA LYS A 115 -4.66 14.77 5.57
C LYS A 115 -5.60 14.73 4.37
N LEU A 116 -5.23 15.34 3.24
CA LEU A 116 -5.99 15.24 2.00
C LEU A 116 -6.00 13.80 1.49
N TRP A 117 -4.84 13.14 1.38
CA TRP A 117 -4.75 11.71 1.03
C TRP A 117 -5.62 10.82 1.92
N GLU A 118 -5.49 10.96 3.25
CA GLU A 118 -6.26 10.17 4.20
C GLU A 118 -7.77 10.39 4.08
N ARG A 119 -8.21 11.63 3.83
CA ARG A 119 -9.63 11.96 3.58
C ARG A 119 -10.11 11.37 2.26
N CYS A 120 -9.33 11.47 1.19
CA CYS A 120 -9.65 10.88 -0.10
C CYS A 120 -9.79 9.36 0.02
N LEU A 121 -8.87 8.69 0.72
CA LEU A 121 -8.94 7.26 1.00
C LEU A 121 -10.22 6.87 1.75
N ALA A 122 -10.53 7.58 2.84
CA ALA A 122 -11.73 7.32 3.63
C ALA A 122 -13.03 7.58 2.86
N ALA A 123 -13.05 8.59 1.97
CA ALA A 123 -14.20 8.91 1.14
C ALA A 123 -14.43 7.82 0.07
N GLN A 124 -13.40 7.50 -0.72
CA GLN A 124 -13.52 6.55 -1.83
C GLN A 124 -13.69 5.10 -1.36
N GLN A 125 -13.19 4.74 -0.17
CA GLN A 125 -13.43 3.42 0.42
C GLN A 125 -14.93 3.09 0.52
N ARG A 126 -15.78 4.09 0.81
CA ARG A 126 -17.23 3.88 0.97
C ARG A 126 -17.87 3.39 -0.34
N ASP A 127 -17.25 3.73 -1.46
CA ASP A 127 -17.73 3.39 -2.80
C ASP A 127 -17.25 1.99 -3.24
N VAL A 128 -16.21 1.44 -2.62
CA VAL A 128 -15.61 0.14 -2.96
C VAL A 128 -15.75 -0.83 -1.78
N ARG A 129 -16.94 -1.45 -1.65
CA ARG A 129 -17.25 -2.38 -0.54
C ARG A 129 -16.60 -3.77 -0.65
N ALA A 130 -15.94 -4.07 -1.76
CA ALA A 130 -15.44 -5.42 -2.06
C ALA A 130 -14.20 -5.83 -1.25
N ILE A 131 -13.47 -4.89 -0.66
CA ILE A 131 -12.22 -5.15 0.08
C ILE A 131 -12.34 -4.89 1.59
N PRO A 132 -11.44 -5.47 2.41
CA PRO A 132 -11.18 -4.99 3.77
C PRO A 132 -10.90 -3.49 3.81
N ALA A 133 -11.15 -2.85 4.96
CA ALA A 133 -10.89 -1.43 5.10
C ALA A 133 -9.41 -1.11 4.79
N PRO A 134 -9.11 -0.14 3.90
CA PRO A 134 -7.75 0.27 3.62
C PRO A 134 -7.04 0.76 4.88
N HIS A 135 -5.73 0.54 4.92
CA HIS A 135 -4.93 0.92 6.06
C HIS A 135 -3.96 2.05 5.73
N VAL A 136 -3.70 2.90 6.72
CA VAL A 136 -2.68 3.95 6.63
C VAL A 136 -1.52 3.56 7.53
N VAL A 137 -0.35 3.37 6.94
CA VAL A 137 0.91 3.18 7.66
C VAL A 137 1.74 4.43 7.47
N ARG A 138 1.96 5.14 8.57
CA ARG A 138 2.84 6.31 8.61
C ARG A 138 4.27 5.87 8.90
N VAL A 139 5.23 6.37 8.13
CA VAL A 139 6.64 5.99 8.27
C VAL A 139 7.52 7.22 8.41
N HIS A 140 8.41 7.21 9.40
CA HIS A 140 9.38 8.28 9.56
C HIS A 140 10.44 8.24 8.46
N VAL A 141 10.87 9.42 7.97
CA VAL A 141 11.85 9.56 6.87
C VAL A 141 13.10 8.69 7.05
N ALA A 142 13.67 8.69 8.26
CA ALA A 142 14.86 7.90 8.58
C ALA A 142 14.62 6.38 8.48
N THR A 143 13.39 5.92 8.73
CA THR A 143 13.05 4.49 8.76
C THR A 143 13.05 3.91 7.36
N TRP A 144 12.34 4.53 6.41
CA TRP A 144 12.32 4.00 5.05
C TRP A 144 13.66 4.21 4.34
N ARG A 145 14.37 5.33 4.58
CA ARG A 145 15.72 5.56 4.02
C ARG A 145 16.74 4.52 4.47
N ALA A 146 16.68 4.09 5.73
CA ALA A 146 17.54 3.04 6.26
C ALA A 146 17.37 1.70 5.52
N ALA A 147 16.17 1.40 5.00
CA ALA A 147 15.90 0.18 4.26
C ALA A 147 16.61 0.12 2.89
N PHE A 148 17.07 1.26 2.36
CA PHE A 148 17.76 1.37 1.08
C PHE A 148 19.27 1.61 1.25
N GLY A 149 19.84 1.14 2.36
CA GLY A 149 21.28 1.28 2.64
C GLY A 149 21.73 2.70 2.95
N GLY A 150 20.79 3.63 3.15
CA GLY A 150 21.11 4.94 3.67
C GLY A 150 21.52 4.82 5.13
N ARG A 151 22.77 5.15 5.46
CA ARG A 151 23.06 5.69 6.80
C ARG A 151 22.12 6.88 7.03
N VAL A 152 21.78 7.18 8.28
CA VAL A 152 21.01 8.38 8.64
C VAL A 152 21.57 9.57 7.86
N GLY A 153 20.84 10.06 6.84
CA GLY A 153 21.33 11.09 5.93
C GLY A 153 21.30 10.82 4.42
N MET A 154 20.56 9.82 3.90
CA MET A 154 20.35 9.69 2.44
C MET A 154 19.88 11.04 1.85
N THR A 155 20.65 11.55 0.88
CA THR A 155 20.40 12.79 0.16
C THR A 155 19.29 12.62 -0.90
N THR A 156 18.66 13.71 -1.32
CA THR A 156 17.67 13.69 -2.41
C THR A 156 18.24 13.10 -3.70
N ALA A 157 19.51 13.35 -4.01
CA ALA A 157 20.16 12.78 -5.18
C ALA A 157 20.33 11.25 -5.08
N GLU A 158 20.63 10.74 -3.88
CA GLU A 158 20.68 9.29 -3.63
C GLU A 158 19.30 8.65 -3.71
N ALA A 159 18.27 9.30 -3.16
CA ALA A 159 16.89 8.85 -3.28
C ALA A 159 16.46 8.74 -4.74
N LYS A 160 16.73 9.77 -5.56
CA LYS A 160 16.50 9.74 -7.00
C LYS A 160 17.23 8.58 -7.68
N ARG A 161 18.52 8.36 -7.39
CA ARG A 161 19.29 7.22 -7.96
C ARG A 161 18.73 5.86 -7.56
N TRP A 162 18.28 5.70 -6.32
CA TRP A 162 17.63 4.47 -5.87
C TRP A 162 16.30 4.26 -6.58
N ALA A 163 15.46 5.30 -6.65
CA ALA A 163 14.19 5.26 -7.36
C ALA A 163 14.39 4.93 -8.84
N THR A 164 15.40 5.52 -9.52
CA THR A 164 15.78 5.17 -10.90
C THR A 164 16.11 3.70 -11.02
N ARG A 165 16.97 3.15 -10.16
CA ARG A 165 17.31 1.71 -10.20
C ARG A 165 16.10 0.82 -9.96
N THR A 166 15.20 1.24 -9.09
CA THR A 166 13.95 0.53 -8.81
C THR A 166 12.97 0.59 -9.99
N CYS A 167 12.86 1.74 -10.65
CA CYS A 167 12.07 1.94 -11.86
C CYS A 167 12.68 1.19 -13.04
N CYS A 168 13.93 1.45 -13.43
CA CYS A 168 14.57 0.86 -14.61
C CYS A 168 14.63 -0.67 -14.57
N ARG A 169 14.76 -1.29 -13.38
CA ARG A 169 14.67 -2.76 -13.24
C ARG A 169 13.31 -3.32 -13.67
N ARG A 170 12.25 -2.51 -13.67
CA ARG A 170 10.86 -2.95 -13.84
C ARG A 170 10.12 -2.22 -14.98
N HIS A 171 10.58 -1.03 -15.34
CA HIS A 171 10.06 -0.08 -16.33
C HIS A 171 11.23 0.65 -17.02
N PRO A 172 11.88 0.03 -18.02
CA PRO A 172 13.09 0.57 -18.63
C PRO A 172 12.91 1.92 -19.37
N ARG A 173 11.67 2.38 -19.58
CA ARG A 173 11.34 3.67 -20.21
C ARG A 173 10.95 4.79 -19.23
N ALA A 174 11.05 4.54 -17.92
CA ALA A 174 10.58 5.43 -16.86
C ALA A 174 11.53 6.63 -16.56
N ASP A 175 12.05 7.31 -17.60
CA ASP A 175 12.94 8.48 -17.43
C ASP A 175 12.25 9.62 -16.65
N ILE A 176 10.92 9.70 -16.71
CA ILE A 176 10.08 10.73 -16.09
C ILE A 176 10.02 10.63 -14.55
N ALA A 177 10.13 9.43 -13.97
CA ALA A 177 9.97 9.23 -12.51
C ALA A 177 11.04 9.94 -11.67
N THR A 178 12.17 10.28 -12.29
CA THR A 178 13.45 10.52 -11.62
C THR A 178 13.85 11.99 -11.58
N ARG A 179 13.12 12.85 -12.31
CA ARG A 179 13.35 14.30 -12.32
C ARG A 179 12.76 14.98 -11.09
N ASP A 180 11.69 14.40 -10.54
CA ASP A 180 11.00 14.90 -9.37
C ASP A 180 11.42 14.15 -8.10
N HIS A 181 11.61 14.88 -6.99
CA HIS A 181 12.01 14.25 -5.73
C HIS A 181 10.84 13.63 -4.98
N ASP A 182 9.65 14.24 -4.99
CA ASP A 182 8.48 13.72 -4.30
C ASP A 182 8.04 12.40 -4.94
N ILE A 183 8.12 12.30 -6.28
CA ILE A 183 7.87 11.05 -7.00
C ILE A 183 8.90 9.98 -6.62
N ALA A 184 10.18 10.34 -6.56
CA ALA A 184 11.24 9.41 -6.20
C ALA A 184 11.10 8.89 -4.76
N GLU A 185 10.78 9.75 -3.81
CA GLU A 185 10.56 9.37 -2.42
C GLU A 185 9.28 8.53 -2.28
N ALA A 186 8.18 8.89 -2.96
CA ALA A 186 6.97 8.07 -3.00
C ALA A 186 7.21 6.65 -3.54
N ILE A 187 8.05 6.49 -4.57
CA ILE A 187 8.46 5.18 -5.10
C ILE A 187 9.19 4.37 -4.03
N LEU A 188 10.13 4.98 -3.30
CA LEU A 188 10.90 4.29 -2.27
C LEU A 188 10.04 3.95 -1.05
N ILE A 189 9.12 4.84 -0.65
CA ILE A 189 8.13 4.59 0.40
C ILE A 189 7.23 3.42 0.02
N GLY A 190 6.75 3.38 -1.23
CA GLY A 190 5.97 2.27 -1.75
C GLY A 190 6.75 0.95 -1.77
N GLU A 191 7.99 0.96 -2.28
CA GLU A 191 8.85 -0.23 -2.30
C GLU A 191 9.13 -0.75 -0.88
N TRP A 192 9.40 0.15 0.06
CA TRP A 192 9.54 -0.19 1.49
C TRP A 192 8.25 -0.85 1.99
N GLY A 193 7.09 -0.23 1.73
CA GLY A 193 5.78 -0.71 2.16
C GLY A 193 5.46 -2.12 1.67
N THR A 194 5.97 -2.53 0.50
CA THR A 194 5.75 -3.89 -0.03
C THR A 194 6.36 -5.01 0.83
N ARG A 195 7.28 -4.70 1.73
CA ARG A 195 7.99 -5.69 2.58
C ARG A 195 8.07 -5.27 4.06
N ALA A 196 7.61 -4.08 4.40
CA ALA A 196 7.80 -3.51 5.73
C ALA A 196 7.04 -4.29 6.80
N ARG A 197 7.71 -4.59 7.92
CA ARG A 197 7.10 -5.26 9.07
C ARG A 197 5.84 -4.54 9.59
N PRO A 198 5.83 -3.19 9.75
CA PRO A 198 4.59 -2.48 10.15
C PRO A 198 3.41 -2.71 9.21
N VAL A 199 3.66 -2.88 7.90
CA VAL A 199 2.61 -3.20 6.92
C VAL A 199 2.14 -4.65 7.11
N ALA A 200 3.07 -5.59 7.30
CA ALA A 200 2.75 -6.99 7.58
C ALA A 200 1.92 -7.16 8.87
N ASP A 201 2.24 -6.40 9.92
CA ASP A 201 1.53 -6.43 11.20
C ASP A 201 0.07 -5.97 11.05
N VAL A 202 -0.16 -4.94 10.23
CA VAL A 202 -1.51 -4.43 9.94
C VAL A 202 -2.32 -5.42 9.10
N ILE A 203 -1.72 -6.01 8.06
CA ILE A 203 -2.37 -7.04 7.24
C ILE A 203 -2.71 -8.26 8.11
N SER A 204 -1.75 -8.79 8.86
CA SER A 204 -1.91 -10.03 9.64
C SER A 204 -2.91 -9.91 10.79
N SER A 205 -2.85 -8.81 11.54
CA SER A 205 -3.69 -8.65 12.72
C SER A 205 -5.17 -8.46 12.38
N ARG A 206 -5.53 -7.97 11.19
CA ARG A 206 -6.91 -7.55 10.91
C ARG A 206 -7.55 -8.24 9.71
N VAL A 207 -6.81 -8.56 8.65
CA VAL A 207 -7.36 -9.36 7.52
C VAL A 207 -7.83 -10.73 8.01
N LEU A 208 -7.08 -11.35 8.93
CA LEU A 208 -7.49 -12.62 9.55
C LEU A 208 -8.78 -12.50 10.38
N ARG A 209 -9.01 -11.36 11.04
CA ARG A 209 -10.24 -11.11 11.83
C ARG A 209 -11.44 -10.79 10.93
N GLU A 210 -11.25 -9.97 9.91
CA GLU A 210 -12.33 -9.55 9.00
C GLU A 210 -12.75 -10.67 8.03
N TRP A 211 -11.83 -11.56 7.63
CA TRP A 211 -12.19 -12.77 6.89
C TRP A 211 -12.94 -13.79 7.76
N ALA A 212 -12.51 -13.98 9.01
CA ALA A 212 -13.21 -14.86 9.96
C ALA A 212 -14.64 -14.37 10.27
N ALA A 213 -14.89 -13.06 10.26
CA ALA A 213 -16.22 -12.48 10.49
C ALA A 213 -17.16 -12.53 9.27
N ARG A 214 -16.64 -12.82 8.08
CA ARG A 214 -17.43 -13.00 6.83
C ARG A 214 -17.70 -14.48 6.51
N SER A 215 -17.16 -15.40 7.32
CA SER A 215 -17.32 -16.86 7.22
C SER A 215 -18.36 -17.34 8.21
#